data_AF-A0AAV9EGR7-F1
#
_entry.id   AF-A0AAV9EGR7-F1
#
_cell.length_a   1.000
_cell.length_b   1.000
_cell.length_c   1.000
_cell.angle_alpha   90.00
_cell.angle_beta   90.00
_cell.angle_gamma   90.00
#
_symmetry.space_group_name_H-M   'P 1'
#
loop_
_entity.id
_entity.type
_entity.pdbx_description
1 polymer ?
#
loop_
_entity_poly.entity_id
_entity_poly.type
_entity_poly.pdbx_seq_one_letter_code
_entity_poly.pdbx_strand_id
1 'polypeptide(L)'
;MHITDWVEKKLEMSDIVDPRLELSYHKMSLEKAIDLAKKCTLIKSSSRPTMGHVLSELTVCWEIEKAQARIRAQDSAAGYMSSSTSYSLGSTQSDNKFMRGSS
;
A
#
# COMPACT_ATOMS: atom_id res chain seq x y z
N MET A 1 5.73 23.80 -27.51
CA MET A 1 5.97 22.44 -27.02
C MET A 1 6.11 22.53 -25.51
N HIS A 2 5.09 22.12 -24.75
CA HIS A 2 5.11 22.17 -23.29
C HIS A 2 5.52 20.78 -22.76
N ILE A 3 6.38 20.73 -21.74
CA ILE A 3 6.89 19.44 -21.22
C ILE A 3 5.75 18.53 -20.71
N THR A 4 4.63 19.13 -20.27
CA THR A 4 3.43 18.43 -19.83
C THR A 4 2.76 17.62 -20.95
N ASP A 5 2.75 18.14 -22.18
CA ASP A 5 2.09 17.49 -23.32
C ASP A 5 2.88 16.25 -23.79
N TRP A 6 4.19 16.25 -23.58
CA TRP A 6 5.07 15.12 -23.85
C TRP A 6 4.89 13.99 -22.82
N VAL A 7 4.74 14.36 -21.54
CA VAL A 7 4.51 13.41 -20.44
C VAL A 7 3.14 12.72 -20.57
N GLU A 8 2.10 13.42 -21.04
CA GLU A 8 0.77 12.81 -21.20
C GLU A 8 0.68 11.77 -22.31
N LYS A 9 1.52 11.87 -23.35
CA LYS A 9 1.39 11.04 -24.55
C LYS A 9 2.17 9.71 -24.49
N LYS A 10 3.07 9.53 -23.52
CA LYS A 10 4.07 8.44 -23.61
C LYS A 10 4.44 7.74 -22.30
N LEU A 11 3.79 8.02 -21.18
CA LEU A 11 4.34 7.59 -19.89
C LEU A 11 3.35 6.71 -19.12
N GLU A 12 3.57 5.40 -19.21
CA GLU A 12 3.04 4.46 -18.24
C GLU A 12 3.62 4.80 -16.86
N MET A 13 2.85 4.62 -15.78
CA MET A 13 3.30 4.97 -14.43
C MET A 13 4.63 4.28 -14.05
N SER A 14 4.89 3.09 -14.60
CA SER A 14 6.14 2.37 -14.42
C SER A 14 7.38 3.12 -14.91
N ASP A 15 7.24 4.01 -15.88
CA ASP A 15 8.36 4.72 -16.51
C ASP A 15 8.72 6.01 -15.76
N ILE A 16 7.83 6.51 -14.89
CA ILE A 16 7.99 7.75 -14.12
C ILE A 16 8.56 7.49 -12.74
N VAL A 17 8.24 6.33 -12.17
CA VAL A 17 8.57 6.01 -10.80
C VAL A 17 10.07 5.73 -10.68
N ASP A 18 10.70 6.27 -9.63
CA ASP A 18 12.11 5.98 -9.34
C ASP A 18 12.30 4.44 -9.28
N PRO A 19 13.15 3.86 -10.15
CA PRO A 19 13.39 2.42 -10.15
C PRO A 19 13.87 1.88 -8.79
N ARG A 20 14.49 2.72 -7.97
CA ARG A 20 14.96 2.37 -6.62
C ARG A 20 13.83 2.18 -5.61
N LEU A 21 12.62 2.59 -5.95
CA LEU A 21 11.44 2.33 -5.11
C LEU A 21 11.00 0.86 -5.22
N GLU A 22 11.53 0.03 -6.13
CA GLU A 22 11.29 -1.43 -6.18
C GLU A 22 9.80 -1.85 -6.02
N LEU A 23 8.86 -1.06 -6.54
CA LEU A 23 7.40 -1.25 -6.37
C LEU A 23 6.90 -1.14 -4.90
N SER A 24 7.71 -0.58 -4.01
CA SER A 24 7.43 -0.34 -2.59
C SER A 24 6.52 0.87 -2.35
N TYR A 25 5.56 1.13 -3.23
CA TYR A 25 4.61 2.24 -3.10
C TYR A 25 3.18 1.76 -3.30
N HIS A 26 2.22 2.53 -2.83
CA HIS A 26 0.82 2.24 -3.03
C HIS A 26 0.37 2.84 -4.37
N LYS A 27 -0.23 2.03 -5.24
CA LYS A 27 -0.72 2.50 -6.54
C LYS A 27 -1.60 3.75 -6.41
N MET A 28 -2.65 3.70 -5.59
CA MET A 28 -3.53 4.85 -5.36
C MET A 28 -2.82 6.14 -4.88
N SER A 29 -1.81 6.01 -4.01
CA SER A 29 -1.03 7.16 -3.53
C SER A 29 -0.23 7.77 -4.68
N LEU A 30 0.40 6.93 -5.49
CA LEU A 30 1.13 7.36 -6.68
C LEU A 30 0.21 8.03 -7.71
N GLU A 31 -0.95 7.44 -8.02
CA GLU A 31 -1.91 8.00 -8.97
C GLU A 31 -2.36 9.40 -8.54
N LYS A 32 -2.66 9.57 -7.25
CA LYS A 32 -3.00 10.87 -6.65
C LYS A 32 -1.85 11.87 -6.70
N ALA A 33 -0.64 11.43 -6.39
CA ALA A 33 0.55 12.29 -6.43
C ALA A 33 0.84 12.80 -7.85
N ILE A 34 0.71 11.94 -8.86
CA ILE A 34 0.88 12.32 -10.28
C ILE A 34 -0.21 13.32 -10.71
N ASP A 35 -1.47 13.06 -10.39
CA ASP A 35 -2.57 13.99 -10.70
C ASP A 35 -2.36 15.36 -10.04
N LEU A 36 -1.93 15.38 -8.77
CA LEU A 36 -1.59 16.60 -8.08
C LEU A 36 -0.42 17.35 -8.75
N ALA A 37 0.64 16.63 -9.12
CA ALA A 37 1.80 17.21 -9.80
C ALA A 37 1.43 17.83 -11.17
N LYS A 38 0.54 17.17 -11.93
CA LYS A 38 -0.01 17.72 -13.18
C LYS A 38 -0.74 19.04 -12.93
N LYS A 39 -1.62 19.09 -11.92
CA LYS A 39 -2.35 20.31 -11.55
C LYS A 39 -1.41 21.45 -11.12
N CYS A 40 -0.35 21.14 -10.38
CA CYS A 40 0.67 22.12 -9.96
C CYS A 40 1.48 22.71 -11.13
N THR A 41 1.63 21.97 -12.23
CA THR A 41 2.45 22.35 -13.39
C THR A 41 1.65 22.93 -14.56
N LEU A 42 0.34 23.13 -14.39
CA LEU A 42 -0.50 23.77 -15.39
C LEU A 42 0.05 25.15 -15.80
N ILE A 43 0.02 25.45 -17.10
CA ILE A 43 0.49 26.73 -17.66
C ILE A 43 -0.24 27.90 -16.99
N LYS A 44 -1.56 27.77 -16.83
CA LYS A 44 -2.41 28.79 -16.23
C LYS A 44 -2.27 28.77 -14.71
N SER A 45 -1.68 29.82 -14.14
CA SER A 45 -1.48 29.96 -12.69
C SER A 45 -2.77 29.87 -11.88
N SER A 46 -3.89 30.42 -12.38
CA SER A 46 -5.19 30.38 -11.70
C SER A 46 -5.81 28.97 -11.63
N SER A 47 -5.30 28.02 -12.42
CA SER A 47 -5.75 26.63 -12.40
C SER A 47 -4.89 25.76 -11.49
N ARG A 48 -3.77 26.30 -10.98
CA ARG A 48 -2.91 25.60 -10.03
C ARG A 48 -3.59 25.56 -8.66
N PRO A 49 -3.49 24.44 -7.93
CA PRO A 49 -4.02 24.36 -6.58
C PRO A 49 -3.27 25.30 -5.64
N THR A 50 -3.94 25.71 -4.57
CA THR A 50 -3.28 26.43 -3.47
C THR A 50 -2.37 25.48 -2.70
N MET A 51 -1.33 26.00 -2.03
CA MET A 51 -0.43 25.18 -1.21
C MET A 51 -1.16 24.42 -0.09
N GLY A 52 -2.28 24.96 0.43
CA GLY A 52 -3.13 24.26 1.38
C GLY A 52 -3.81 23.03 0.79
N HIS A 53 -4.31 23.12 -0.46
CA HIS A 53 -4.86 21.97 -1.17
C HIS A 53 -3.77 20.93 -1.48
N VAL A 54 -2.58 21.37 -1.90
CA VAL A 54 -1.41 20.50 -2.11
C VAL A 54 -1.07 19.73 -0.85
N LEU A 55 -0.99 20.40 0.30
CA LEU A 55 -0.71 19.76 1.58
C LEU A 55 -1.77 18.73 1.96
N SER A 56 -3.05 19.04 1.75
CA SER A 56 -4.17 18.12 2.03
C SER A 56 -4.05 16.82 1.22
N GLU A 57 -3.82 16.92 -0.09
CA GLU A 57 -3.67 15.74 -0.96
C GLU A 57 -2.41 14.93 -0.63
N LEU A 58 -1.29 15.59 -0.32
CA LEU A 58 -0.07 14.89 0.10
C LEU A 58 -0.25 14.18 1.45
N THR A 59 -1.03 14.75 2.37
CA THR A 59 -1.36 14.10 3.66
C THR A 59 -2.15 12.82 3.44
N VAL A 60 -3.10 12.83 2.50
CA VAL A 60 -3.86 11.62 2.12
C VAL A 60 -2.92 10.55 1.54
N CYS A 61 -2.02 10.93 0.63
CA CYS A 61 -1.04 10.00 0.07
C CYS A 61 -0.13 9.41 1.17
N TRP A 62 0.31 10.25 2.11
CA TRP A 62 1.15 9.82 3.23
C TRP A 62 0.47 8.80 4.13
N GLU A 63 -0.80 9.00 4.50
CA GLU A 63 -1.53 8.05 5.35
C GLU A 63 -1.78 6.72 4.62
N ILE A 64 -1.98 6.73 3.30
CA ILE A 64 -2.05 5.51 2.47
C ILE A 64 -0.73 4.73 2.53
N GLU A 65 0.41 5.39 2.26
CA GLU A 65 1.72 4.74 2.29
C GLU A 65 2.07 4.20 3.68
N LYS A 66 1.77 4.98 4.72
CA LYS A 66 1.98 4.57 6.11
C LYS A 66 1.14 3.37 6.51
N ALA A 67 -0.11 3.29 6.04
CA ALA A 67 -0.94 2.10 6.22
C ALA A 67 -0.34 0.89 5.50
N GLN A 68 0.15 1.06 4.27
CA GLN A 68 0.79 -0.02 3.51
C GLN A 68 2.10 -0.50 4.17
N ALA A 69 2.92 0.42 4.70
CA ALA A 69 4.14 0.08 5.42
C ALA A 69 3.85 -0.78 6.66
N ARG A 70 2.77 -0.49 7.39
CA ARG A 70 2.33 -1.30 8.54
C ARG A 70 1.93 -2.71 8.12
N ILE A 71 1.18 -2.84 7.02
CA ILE A 71 0.78 -4.16 6.48
C ILE A 71 2.02 -4.97 6.10
N ARG A 72 2.96 -4.39 5.35
CA ARG A 72 4.22 -5.06 4.96
C ARG A 72 5.04 -5.53 6.18
N ALA A 73 5.11 -4.71 7.23
CA ALA A 73 5.80 -5.08 8.46
C ALA A 73 5.11 -6.25 9.19
N GLN A 74 3.78 -6.33 9.16
CA GLN A 74 3.00 -7.42 9.75
C GLN A 74 3.13 -8.72 8.96
N ASP A 75 3.07 -8.68 7.63
CA ASP A 75 3.26 -9.85 6.76
C ASP A 75 4.64 -10.49 6.97
N SER A 76 5.66 -9.66 7.19
CA SER A 76 7.02 -10.10 7.50
C SER A 76 7.11 -10.88 8.84
N ALA A 77 6.32 -10.48 9.85
CA ALA A 77 6.26 -11.15 11.14
C ALA A 77 5.46 -12.47 11.08
N ALA A 78 4.37 -12.51 10.30
CA ALA A 78 3.60 -13.72 10.08
C ALA A 78 4.38 -14.78 9.28
N GLY A 79 5.18 -14.37 8.28
CA GLY A 79 6.06 -15.27 7.52
C GLY A 79 7.15 -15.94 8.37
N TYR A 80 7.68 -15.24 9.38
CA TYR A 80 8.61 -15.79 10.36
C TYR A 80 7.94 -16.81 11.31
N MET A 81 6.70 -16.56 11.74
CA MET A 81 5.96 -17.50 12.59
C MET A 81 5.50 -18.74 11.83
N SER A 82 5.20 -18.64 10.53
CA SER A 82 4.83 -19.80 9.70
C SER A 82 6.00 -20.79 9.51
N SER A 83 7.24 -20.31 9.53
CA SER A 83 8.44 -21.16 9.47
C SER A 83 8.71 -21.92 10.78
N SER A 84 8.09 -21.51 11.89
CA SER A 84 8.31 -22.10 13.23
C SER A 84 7.27 -23.16 13.63
N THR A 85 6.21 -23.37 12.84
CA THR A 85 5.13 -24.33 13.19
C THR A 85 5.32 -25.72 12.56
N SER A 86 6.48 -26.03 11.99
CA SER A 86 6.75 -27.32 11.31
C SER A 86 7.31 -28.41 12.22
N TYR A 87 7.45 -28.18 13.53
CA TYR A 87 7.81 -29.24 14.48
C TYR A 87 6.71 -29.46 15.52
N SER A 88 6.35 -30.74 15.68
CA SER A 88 5.46 -31.34 16.70
C SER A 88 3.99 -31.53 16.29
N LEU A 89 3.80 -32.38 15.28
CA LEU A 89 2.70 -33.34 15.29
C LEU A 89 2.99 -34.36 16.41
N GLY A 90 2.27 -34.28 17.52
CA GLY A 90 2.48 -35.14 18.68
C GLY A 90 1.33 -35.05 19.69
N SER A 91 0.34 -35.90 19.47
CA SER A 91 -0.77 -36.34 20.33
C SER A 91 -0.73 -35.98 21.82
N THR A 92 -1.85 -35.51 22.38
CA THR A 92 -2.55 -36.24 23.46
C THR A 92 -4.01 -35.78 23.58
N GLN A 93 -4.88 -36.77 23.40
CA GLN A 93 -6.29 -36.89 23.70
C GLN A 93 -6.63 -36.40 25.13
N SER A 94 -7.66 -35.56 25.27
CA SER A 94 -8.38 -35.38 26.52
C SER A 94 -9.85 -35.69 26.24
N ASP A 95 -10.25 -36.86 26.71
CA ASP A 95 -11.55 -37.47 26.52
C ASP A 95 -12.67 -36.62 27.11
N ASN A 96 -13.61 -36.19 26.25
CA ASN A 96 -14.96 -35.85 26.66
C ASN A 96 -15.90 -36.89 26.07
N LYS A 97 -16.30 -37.90 26.87
CA LYS A 97 -17.40 -38.79 26.50
C LYS A 97 -18.29 -39.15 27.69
N PHE A 98 -19.30 -38.30 27.87
CA PHE A 98 -20.59 -38.62 28.45
C PHE A 98 -21.24 -39.79 27.70
N MET A 99 -21.58 -40.87 28.40
CA MET A 99 -22.53 -41.89 27.92
C MET A 99 -23.49 -42.31 29.03
N ARG A 100 -24.74 -42.46 28.63
CA ARG A 100 -25.97 -42.66 29.41
C ARG A 100 -26.13 -44.11 29.92
N GLY A 101 -26.89 -44.30 31.00
CA GLY A 101 -27.97 -45.30 31.02
C GLY A 101 -27.95 -46.43 32.07
N SER A 102 -28.90 -46.32 33.01
CA SER A 102 -29.82 -47.36 33.50
C SER A 102 -29.36 -48.49 34.44
N SER A 103 -29.90 -48.48 35.65
CA SER A 103 -30.74 -49.56 36.20
C SER A 103 -31.74 -48.97 37.19
#